data_AF-A0AAF1KMA6-F1
#
_entry.id   AF-A0AAF1KMA6-F1
#
_cell.length_a   1.000
_cell.length_b   1.000
_cell.length_c   1.000
_cell.angle_alpha   90.00
_cell.angle_beta   90.00
_cell.angle_gamma   90.00
#
_symmetry.space_group_name_H-M   'P 1'
#
loop_
_entity.id
_entity.type
_entity.pdbx_description
1 polymer ?
#
loop_
_entity_poly.entity_id
_entity_poly.type
_entity_poly.pdbx_seq_one_letter_code
_entity_poly.pdbx_strand_id
1 'polypeptide(L)'
;MNKTLAALRRGDMTDVTIACFVAVLLYGLMLLFALIHQGGALFSAALLAGILGAALGWVIGIGLSPYEAKERKSFSDLGKLVAGFLGGYGLSKLDPALSRLGSAGHGLADAVVKDALALAGVGSASMLIAAVLTYITRHYWDDAQNQGRSAPGA
;
A
#
# COMPACT_ATOMS: atom_id res chain seq x y z
N MET A 1 24.66 28.31 21.50
CA MET A 1 23.91 27.04 21.60
C MET A 1 23.10 26.88 20.33
N ASN A 2 23.48 25.87 19.53
CA ASN A 2 23.50 25.92 18.07
C ASN A 2 22.14 25.70 17.39
N LYS A 3 21.82 26.57 16.41
CA LYS A 3 20.72 26.36 15.45
C LYS A 3 20.83 25.02 14.71
N THR A 4 22.03 24.44 14.63
CA THR A 4 22.32 23.12 14.07
C THR A 4 21.68 21.97 14.85
N LEU A 5 21.55 22.09 16.18
CA LEU A 5 20.83 21.10 16.99
C LEU A 5 19.31 21.26 16.87
N ALA A 6 18.81 22.46 16.55
CA ALA A 6 17.40 22.67 16.25
C ALA A 6 17.01 22.13 14.85
N ALA A 7 17.96 22.07 13.91
CA ALA A 7 17.79 21.48 12.58
C ALA A 7 17.77 19.94 12.61
N LEU A 8 18.53 19.31 13.52
CA LEU A 8 18.45 17.87 13.80
C LEU A 8 17.24 17.47 14.68
N ARG A 9 16.43 18.45 15.13
CA ARG A 9 15.34 18.32 16.13
C ARG A 9 13.95 18.58 15.53
N ARG A 10 13.81 18.48 14.22
CA ARG A 10 12.52 18.39 13.54
C ARG A 10 12.52 16.99 12.95
N GLY A 11 11.70 16.08 13.47
CA GLY A 11 11.44 14.81 12.78
C GLY A 11 11.16 15.14 11.33
N ASP A 12 12.04 14.68 10.45
CA ASP A 12 12.29 15.32 9.17
C ASP A 12 11.08 15.09 8.27
N MET A 13 10.13 16.04 8.27
CA MET A 13 8.92 16.03 7.43
C MET A 13 9.26 15.84 5.94
N THR A 14 10.52 16.06 5.60
CA THR A 14 11.17 15.71 4.35
C THR A 14 10.92 14.24 3.97
N ASP A 15 10.98 13.28 4.89
CA ASP A 15 10.76 11.86 4.60
C ASP A 15 9.30 11.55 4.23
N VAL A 16 8.34 12.13 4.94
CA VAL A 16 6.92 12.00 4.61
C VAL A 16 6.64 12.65 3.25
N THR A 17 7.24 13.81 2.99
CA THR A 17 7.10 14.52 1.72
C THR A 17 7.70 13.71 0.57
N ILE A 18 8.89 13.12 0.75
CA ILE A 18 9.52 12.23 -0.22
C ILE A 18 8.65 10.99 -0.44
N ALA A 19 8.15 10.36 0.62
CA ALA A 19 7.30 9.18 0.51
C ALA A 19 6.01 9.48 -0.28
N CYS A 20 5.34 10.59 0.00
CA CYS A 20 4.16 11.04 -0.76
C CYS A 20 4.51 11.30 -2.22
N PHE A 21 5.63 11.99 -2.49
CA PHE A 21 6.06 12.28 -3.86
C PHE A 21 6.36 11.00 -4.64
N VAL A 22 7.12 10.08 -4.06
CA VAL A 22 7.44 8.77 -4.65
C VAL A 22 6.16 7.97 -4.89
N ALA A 23 5.23 7.95 -3.95
CA ALA A 23 3.97 7.24 -4.10
C ALA A 23 3.10 7.78 -5.25
N VAL A 24 2.96 9.11 -5.34
CA VAL A 24 2.23 9.77 -6.45
C VAL A 24 2.92 9.47 -7.78
N LEU A 25 4.25 9.53 -7.82
CA LEU A 25 5.03 9.26 -9.03
C LEU A 25 4.88 7.80 -9.47
N LEU A 26 5.02 6.83 -8.57
CA LEU A 26 4.86 5.41 -8.88
C LEU A 26 3.44 5.09 -9.34
N TYR A 27 2.42 5.57 -8.62
CA TYR A 27 1.02 5.33 -9.00
C TYR A 27 0.66 6.01 -10.33
N GLY A 28 1.15 7.24 -10.54
CA GLY A 28 0.99 7.97 -11.80
C GLY A 28 1.64 7.25 -12.99
N LEU A 29 2.85 6.70 -12.82
CA LEU A 29 3.53 5.91 -13.85
C LEU A 29 2.76 4.62 -14.17
N MET A 30 2.18 3.95 -13.17
CA MET A 30 1.33 2.78 -13.39
C MET A 30 0.08 3.11 -14.22
N LEU A 31 -0.60 4.22 -13.90
CA LEU A 31 -1.77 4.66 -14.65
C LEU A 31 -1.40 5.12 -16.07
N LEU A 32 -0.27 5.81 -16.24
CA LEU A 32 0.25 6.21 -17.54
C LEU A 32 0.55 4.98 -18.41
N PHE A 33 1.18 3.96 -17.83
CA PHE A 33 1.45 2.70 -18.51
C PHE A 33 0.14 2.02 -18.98
N ALA A 34 -0.87 1.97 -18.12
CA ALA A 34 -2.20 1.43 -18.46
C ALA A 34 -2.88 2.22 -19.59
N LEU A 35 -2.77 3.56 -19.57
CA LEU A 35 -3.30 4.44 -20.61
C LEU A 35 -2.64 4.22 -21.97
N ILE A 36 -1.31 4.08 -22.00
CA ILE A 36 -0.54 3.95 -23.26
C ILE A 36 -0.72 2.57 -23.89
N HIS A 37 -0.76 1.49 -23.10
CA HIS A 37 -0.65 0.13 -23.62
C HIS A 37 -1.97 -0.64 -23.74
N GLN A 38 -3.01 -0.29 -22.97
CA GLN A 38 -4.17 -1.19 -22.81
C GLN A 38 -5.54 -0.58 -23.19
N GLY A 39 -5.59 0.68 -23.61
CA GLY A 39 -6.84 1.33 -24.04
C GLY A 39 -7.80 1.65 -22.89
N GLY A 40 -8.94 2.28 -23.22
CA GLY A 40 -9.82 2.92 -22.21
C GLY A 40 -10.53 1.95 -21.24
N ALA A 41 -10.87 0.73 -21.68
CA ALA A 41 -11.56 -0.24 -20.84
C ALA A 41 -10.66 -0.77 -19.71
N LEU A 42 -9.43 -1.15 -20.03
CA LEU A 42 -8.45 -1.62 -19.03
C LEU A 42 -8.00 -0.51 -18.10
N PHE A 43 -7.95 0.74 -18.56
CA PHE A 43 -7.68 1.88 -17.69
C PHE A 43 -8.71 2.02 -16.55
N SER A 44 -10.00 1.92 -16.87
CA SER A 44 -11.06 2.01 -15.84
C SER A 44 -10.95 0.87 -14.82
N ALA A 45 -10.63 -0.35 -15.27
CA ALA A 45 -10.40 -1.50 -14.42
C ALA A 45 -9.14 -1.34 -13.57
N ALA A 46 -8.05 -0.81 -14.13
CA ALA A 46 -6.79 -0.55 -13.41
C ALA A 46 -6.96 0.53 -12.34
N LEU A 47 -7.74 1.57 -12.62
CA LEU A 47 -8.11 2.59 -11.65
C LEU A 47 -8.91 1.96 -10.49
N LEU A 48 -9.93 1.15 -10.79
CA LEU A 48 -10.73 0.47 -9.77
C LEU A 48 -9.87 -0.48 -8.92
N ALA A 49 -9.01 -1.27 -9.57
CA ALA A 49 -8.08 -2.18 -8.90
C ALA A 49 -7.10 -1.41 -8.01
N GLY A 50 -6.61 -0.25 -8.48
CA GLY A 50 -5.75 0.63 -7.70
C GLY A 50 -6.44 1.23 -6.48
N ILE A 51 -7.69 1.71 -6.62
CA ILE A 51 -8.49 2.23 -5.49
C ILE A 51 -8.76 1.13 -4.47
N LEU A 52 -9.17 -0.06 -4.93
CA LEU A 52 -9.40 -1.20 -4.05
C LEU A 52 -8.11 -1.60 -3.32
N GLY A 53 -6.99 -1.68 -4.04
CA GLY A 53 -5.68 -1.93 -3.47
C GLY A 53 -5.32 -0.89 -2.41
N ALA A 54 -5.42 0.39 -2.74
CA ALA A 54 -5.12 1.49 -1.82
C ALA A 54 -5.99 1.46 -0.55
N ALA A 55 -7.29 1.15 -0.68
CA ALA A 55 -8.19 1.02 0.46
C ALA A 55 -7.77 -0.14 1.39
N LEU A 56 -7.43 -1.31 0.82
CA LEU A 56 -6.90 -2.43 1.59
C LEU A 56 -5.55 -2.10 2.24
N GLY A 57 -4.68 -1.43 1.50
CA GLY A 57 -3.37 -1.00 1.96
C GLY A 57 -3.46 -0.05 3.13
N TRP A 58 -4.35 0.94 3.06
CA TRP A 58 -4.63 1.87 4.15
C TRP A 58 -5.08 1.14 5.42
N VAL A 59 -5.99 0.18 5.33
CA VAL A 59 -6.44 -0.64 6.47
C VAL A 59 -5.27 -1.46 7.05
N ILE A 60 -4.45 -2.07 6.20
CA ILE A 60 -3.26 -2.82 6.63
C ILE A 60 -2.27 -1.89 7.34
N GLY A 61 -2.01 -0.71 6.79
CA GLY A 61 -1.11 0.28 7.38
C GLY A 61 -1.58 0.76 8.75
N ILE A 62 -2.89 1.00 8.92
CA ILE A 62 -3.51 1.30 10.22
C ILE A 62 -3.24 0.17 11.23
N GLY A 63 -3.40 -1.09 10.80
CA GLY A 63 -3.19 -2.26 11.65
C GLY A 63 -1.73 -2.49 12.04
N LEU A 64 -0.78 -2.14 11.17
CA LEU A 64 0.66 -2.29 11.41
C LEU A 64 1.23 -1.25 12.38
N SER A 65 0.59 -0.09 12.53
CA SER A 65 0.99 0.96 13.48
C SER A 65 -0.10 1.23 14.52
N PRO A 66 -0.28 0.35 15.53
CA PRO A 66 -1.21 0.57 16.63
C PRO A 66 -0.65 1.58 17.64
N TYR A 67 -1.47 2.56 18.03
CA TYR A 67 -1.12 3.64 18.96
C TYR A 67 -0.91 3.17 20.41
N GLU A 68 -1.65 2.13 20.84
CA GLU A 68 -1.55 1.60 22.21
C GLU A 68 -1.39 0.07 22.27
N ALA A 69 -0.64 -0.41 23.26
CA ALA A 69 -0.40 -1.84 23.49
C ALA A 69 -1.70 -2.64 23.75
N LYS A 70 -2.76 -1.99 24.24
CA LYS A 70 -4.06 -2.58 24.52
C LYS A 70 -4.90 -2.78 23.25
N GLU A 71 -4.76 -1.89 22.26
CA GLU A 71 -5.41 -1.99 20.95
C GLU A 71 -4.76 -3.04 20.04
N ARG A 72 -3.47 -3.32 20.25
CA ARG A 72 -2.69 -4.29 19.46
C ARG A 72 -3.33 -5.69 19.42
N LYS A 73 -4.02 -6.10 20.50
CA LYS A 73 -4.67 -7.43 20.57
C LYS A 73 -5.92 -7.49 19.70
N SER A 74 -6.79 -6.49 19.77
CA SER A 74 -8.00 -6.41 18.93
C SER A 74 -7.67 -6.25 17.45
N PHE A 75 -6.66 -5.43 17.11
CA PHE A 75 -6.22 -5.30 15.72
C PHE A 75 -5.52 -6.56 15.20
N SER A 76 -4.80 -7.29 16.05
CA SER A 76 -4.19 -8.56 15.64
C SER A 76 -5.23 -9.62 15.29
N ASP A 77 -6.33 -9.70 16.05
CA ASP A 77 -7.37 -10.72 15.79
C ASP A 77 -8.20 -10.35 14.56
N LEU A 78 -8.51 -9.07 14.35
CA LEU A 78 -9.17 -8.60 13.14
C LEU A 78 -8.27 -8.78 11.90
N GLY A 79 -6.97 -8.48 12.03
CA GLY A 79 -5.97 -8.67 10.98
C GLY A 79 -5.82 -10.12 10.55
N LYS A 80 -5.88 -11.08 11.47
CA LYS A 80 -5.88 -12.52 11.14
C LYS A 80 -7.12 -12.92 10.34
N LEU A 81 -8.29 -12.37 10.69
CA LEU A 81 -9.55 -12.69 10.04
C LEU A 81 -9.59 -12.13 8.61
N VAL A 82 -9.15 -10.88 8.44
CA VAL A 82 -9.00 -10.23 7.13
C VAL A 82 -7.92 -10.90 6.27
N ALA A 83 -6.76 -11.22 6.85
CA ALA A 83 -5.68 -11.92 6.15
C ALA A 83 -6.07 -13.36 5.76
N GLY A 84 -6.85 -14.05 6.59
CA GLY A 84 -7.40 -15.37 6.26
C GLY A 84 -8.41 -15.31 5.11
N PHE A 85 -9.30 -14.30 5.13
CA PHE A 85 -10.28 -14.09 4.07
C PHE A 85 -9.62 -13.68 2.74
N LEU A 86 -8.71 -12.70 2.77
CA LEU A 86 -7.96 -12.25 1.58
C LEU A 86 -6.96 -13.30 1.09
N GLY A 87 -6.33 -14.03 2.00
CA GLY A 87 -5.45 -15.16 1.67
C GLY A 87 -6.23 -16.26 0.96
N GLY A 88 -7.38 -16.66 1.50
CA GLY A 88 -8.26 -17.66 0.86
C GLY A 88 -8.79 -17.20 -0.50
N TYR A 89 -9.27 -15.96 -0.60
CA TYR A 89 -9.76 -15.40 -1.86
C TYR A 89 -8.65 -15.25 -2.90
N GLY A 90 -7.51 -14.68 -2.52
CA GLY A 90 -6.35 -14.50 -3.39
C GLY A 90 -5.80 -15.84 -3.88
N LEU A 91 -5.66 -16.83 -2.99
CA LEU A 91 -5.19 -18.17 -3.36
C LEU A 91 -6.18 -18.87 -4.31
N SER A 92 -7.50 -18.70 -4.09
CA SER A 92 -8.54 -19.26 -4.98
C SER A 92 -8.54 -18.65 -6.38
N LYS A 93 -8.01 -17.43 -6.54
CA LYS A 93 -7.90 -16.73 -7.84
C LYS A 93 -6.53 -16.93 -8.49
N LEU A 94 -5.49 -17.19 -7.70
CA LEU A 94 -4.15 -17.53 -8.18
C LEU A 94 -4.09 -18.92 -8.79
N ASP A 95 -4.81 -19.91 -8.24
CA ASP A 95 -4.83 -21.28 -8.76
C ASP A 95 -5.25 -21.38 -10.26
N PRO A 96 -6.37 -20.77 -10.70
CA PRO A 96 -6.72 -20.74 -12.12
C PRO A 96 -5.78 -19.85 -12.97
N ALA A 97 -5.07 -18.89 -12.38
CA ALA A 97 -4.11 -18.06 -13.10
C ALA A 97 -2.78 -18.79 -13.35
N LEU A 98 -2.28 -19.53 -12.34
CA LEU A 98 -1.06 -20.33 -12.41
C LEU A 98 -1.21 -21.54 -13.33
N SER A 99 -2.36 -22.23 -13.25
CA SER A 99 -2.68 -23.36 -14.14
C SER A 99 -2.77 -22.95 -15.63
N ARG A 100 -3.22 -21.72 -15.92
CA ARG A 100 -3.23 -21.15 -17.28
C ARG A 100 -1.85 -20.64 -17.73
N LEU A 101 -0.97 -20.26 -16.81
CA LEU A 101 0.40 -19.87 -17.12
C LEU A 101 1.26 -21.05 -17.61
N GLY A 102 1.02 -22.25 -17.07
CA GLY A 102 1.71 -23.48 -17.46
C GLY A 102 1.20 -24.13 -18.75
N SER A 103 0.03 -23.73 -19.24
CA SER A 103 -0.58 -24.21 -20.48
C SER A 103 -0.47 -23.15 -21.57
N ALA A 104 0.77 -22.89 -22.00
CA ALA A 104 1.09 -21.96 -23.09
C ALA A 104 0.59 -22.47 -24.45
N GLY A 105 -0.72 -22.38 -24.69
CA GLY A 105 -1.35 -22.44 -26.00
C GLY A 105 -1.62 -21.02 -26.50
N HIS A 106 -1.03 -20.63 -27.62
CA HIS A 106 -1.16 -19.31 -28.23
C HIS A 106 -2.63 -19.02 -28.61
N GLY A 107 -3.36 -18.24 -27.81
CA GLY A 107 -4.76 -17.89 -28.06
C GLY A 107 -5.34 -16.91 -27.05
N LEU A 108 -6.61 -16.50 -27.25
CA LEU A 108 -7.39 -15.54 -26.43
C LEU A 108 -7.25 -15.68 -24.90
N ALA A 109 -6.94 -16.88 -24.39
CA ALA A 109 -6.65 -17.12 -22.99
C ALA A 109 -5.41 -16.36 -22.48
N ASP A 110 -4.40 -16.16 -23.32
CA ASP A 110 -3.14 -15.47 -22.96
C ASP A 110 -3.35 -13.96 -22.76
N ALA A 111 -4.21 -13.33 -23.56
CA ALA A 111 -4.58 -11.92 -23.40
C ALA A 111 -5.33 -11.68 -22.09
N VAL A 112 -6.32 -12.52 -21.78
CA VAL A 112 -7.11 -12.41 -20.53
C VAL A 112 -6.23 -12.63 -19.29
N VAL A 113 -5.27 -13.54 -19.35
CA VAL A 113 -4.33 -13.78 -18.24
C VAL A 113 -3.39 -12.58 -18.06
N LYS A 114 -2.86 -12.01 -19.16
CA LYS A 114 -2.02 -10.80 -19.11
C LYS A 114 -2.74 -9.61 -18.50
N ASP A 115 -4.00 -9.39 -18.88
CA ASP A 115 -4.83 -8.32 -18.34
C ASP A 115 -5.14 -8.53 -16.86
N ALA A 116 -5.53 -9.75 -16.47
CA ALA A 116 -5.77 -10.09 -15.06
C ALA A 116 -4.52 -9.91 -14.20
N LEU A 117 -3.35 -10.31 -14.71
CA LEU A 117 -2.07 -10.15 -14.02
C LEU A 117 -1.67 -8.66 -13.90
N ALA A 118 -1.90 -7.87 -14.95
CA ALA A 118 -1.68 -6.43 -14.91
C ALA A 118 -2.56 -5.74 -13.85
N LEU A 119 -3.86 -6.09 -13.81
CA LEU A 119 -4.81 -5.58 -12.80
C LEU A 119 -4.49 -6.04 -11.38
N ALA A 120 -3.99 -7.27 -11.22
CA ALA A 120 -3.50 -7.75 -9.94
C ALA A 120 -2.24 -7.00 -9.49
N GLY A 121 -1.34 -6.67 -10.43
CA GLY A 121 -0.13 -5.86 -10.21
C GLY A 121 -0.48 -4.43 -9.77
N VAL A 122 -1.18 -3.67 -10.62
CA VAL A 122 -2.36 -2.86 -10.26
C VAL A 122 -2.63 -2.63 -8.76
N GLY A 123 -3.57 -3.44 -8.28
CA GLY A 123 -4.06 -3.40 -6.91
C GLY A 123 -2.98 -3.73 -5.88
N SER A 124 -2.09 -4.69 -6.16
CA SER A 124 -1.07 -5.11 -5.19
C SER A 124 -0.06 -3.99 -4.91
N ALA A 125 0.43 -3.30 -5.94
CA ALA A 125 1.33 -2.17 -5.78
C ALA A 125 0.65 -1.00 -5.07
N SER A 126 -0.60 -0.70 -5.45
CA SER A 126 -1.40 0.37 -4.81
C SER A 126 -1.65 0.07 -3.32
N MET A 127 -1.89 -1.19 -2.99
CA MET A 127 -2.01 -1.67 -1.61
C MET A 127 -0.72 -1.48 -0.82
N LEU A 128 0.43 -1.88 -1.37
CA LEU A 128 1.71 -1.71 -0.70
C LEU A 128 2.06 -0.23 -0.49
N ILE A 129 1.84 0.61 -1.50
CA ILE A 129 2.06 2.05 -1.42
C ILE A 129 1.22 2.67 -0.29
N ALA A 130 -0.09 2.38 -0.27
CA ALA A 130 -0.98 2.93 0.75
C ALA A 130 -0.64 2.41 2.16
N ALA A 131 -0.26 1.13 2.30
CA ALA A 131 0.17 0.56 3.58
C ALA A 131 1.42 1.24 4.11
N VAL A 132 2.45 1.41 3.27
CA VAL A 132 3.71 2.06 3.64
C VAL A 132 3.50 3.52 3.99
N LEU A 133 2.74 4.27 3.17
CA LEU A 133 2.43 5.68 3.47
C LEU A 133 1.72 5.84 4.80
N THR A 134 0.72 5.00 5.07
CA THR A 134 -0.05 5.05 6.31
C THR A 134 0.85 4.73 7.50
N TYR A 135 1.70 3.72 7.37
CA TYR A 135 2.67 3.34 8.40
C TYR A 135 3.66 4.47 8.70
N ILE A 136 4.31 5.04 7.67
CA ILE A 136 5.28 6.14 7.82
C ILE A 136 4.61 7.34 8.49
N THR A 137 3.44 7.74 7.98
CA THR A 137 2.72 8.92 8.49
C THR A 137 2.36 8.76 9.97
N ARG A 138 1.88 7.58 10.36
CA ARG A 138 1.52 7.31 11.76
C ARG A 138 2.73 7.20 12.67
N HIS A 139 3.78 6.51 12.24
CA HIS A 139 5.01 6.37 13.01
C HIS A 139 5.63 7.74 13.32
N TYR A 140 5.68 8.63 12.32
CA TYR A 140 6.14 10.00 12.49
C TYR A 140 5.28 10.82 13.48
N TRP A 141 3.97 10.59 13.49
CA TRP A 141 3.06 11.30 14.40
C TRP A 141 3.26 10.88 15.86
N ASP A 142 3.54 9.59 16.11
CA ASP A 142 3.80 9.08 17.46
C ASP A 142 5.10 9.62 18.06
N ASP A 143 6.17 9.67 17.26
CA ASP A 143 7.44 10.24 17.71
C ASP A 143 7.30 11.73 18.05
N ALA A 144 6.49 12.48 17.29
CA ALA A 144 6.21 13.88 17.57
C ALA A 144 5.46 14.07 18.91
N GLN A 145 4.52 13.19 19.25
CA GLN A 145 3.79 13.28 20.53
C GLN A 145 4.65 12.90 21.73
N ASN A 146 5.49 11.87 21.61
CA ASN A 146 6.35 11.41 22.70
C ASN A 146 7.41 12.46 23.07
N GLN A 147 7.90 13.22 22.09
CA GLN A 147 8.82 14.34 22.31
C GLN A 147 8.16 15.53 23.03
N GLY A 148 6.88 15.80 22.77
CA GLY A 148 6.12 16.84 23.49
C GLY A 148 5.87 16.50 24.96
N ARG A 149 5.69 15.20 25.28
CA ARG A 149 5.49 14.73 26.66
C ARG A 149 6.76 14.68 27.51
N SER A 150 7.93 14.54 26.88
CA SER A 150 9.23 14.48 27.57
C SER A 150 9.90 15.84 27.74
N ALA A 151 9.17 16.95 27.52
CA ALA A 151 9.53 18.28 27.96
C ALA A 151 8.75 18.72 29.24
N PRO A 152 8.98 18.11 30.42
CA PRO A 152 8.58 18.71 31.68
C PRO A 152 9.67 19.68 32.17
N GLY A 153 9.35 20.97 32.22
CA GLY A 153 10.10 21.98 32.97
C GLY A 153 11.38 22.49 32.32
N ALA A 154 11.27 23.62 31.62
CA ALA A 154 12.32 24.64 31.56
C ALA A 154 11.72 25.97 32.02
#